data_AF-A0A162I3X4-F1
#
_entry.id   AF-A0A162I3X4-F1
#
_cell.length_a   1.000
_cell.length_b   1.000
_cell.length_c   1.000
_cell.angle_alpha   90.00
_cell.angle_beta   90.00
_cell.angle_gamma   90.00
#
_symmetry.space_group_name_H-M   'P 1'
#
loop_
_entity.id
_entity.type
_entity.pdbx_description
1 polymer ?
#
loop_
_entity_poly.entity_id
_entity_poly.type
_entity_poly.pdbx_seq_one_letter_code
_entity_poly.pdbx_strand_id
1 'polypeptide(L)'
;MGKAFEDDNQIRASYYAETEQLLKDVTGARKVFILDHTICHQSPGADGGKALPQRVHIDQSYSAALSRVPHHLPDEAEHLLKCRVRIINVWRPIKKIERDPLAVAEAGSVPDANLVVTELVYPDKWGET
;
A
#
# COMPACT_ATOMS: atom_id res chain seq x y z
N MET A 1 -2.01 -27.43 -3.89
CA MET A 1 -1.14 -26.45 -3.21
C MET A 1 -1.65 -25.05 -3.55
N GLY A 2 -2.28 -24.34 -2.61
CA GLY A 2 -2.56 -22.89 -2.66
C GLY A 2 -3.78 -22.39 -3.46
N LYS A 3 -5.00 -22.47 -2.88
CA LYS A 3 -6.18 -21.64 -3.21
C LYS A 3 -6.35 -20.44 -2.24
N ALA A 4 -5.34 -20.16 -1.42
CA ALA A 4 -5.34 -18.99 -0.57
C ALA A 4 -5.08 -17.78 -1.48
N PHE A 5 -5.83 -16.69 -1.32
CA PHE A 5 -5.72 -15.45 -2.10
C PHE A 5 -6.45 -15.41 -3.46
N GLU A 6 -7.54 -16.16 -3.63
CA GLU A 6 -8.49 -15.96 -4.76
C GLU A 6 -9.83 -15.35 -4.30
N ASP A 7 -10.16 -15.46 -3.00
CA ASP A 7 -11.40 -14.93 -2.41
C ASP A 7 -11.10 -13.73 -1.50
N ASP A 8 -11.56 -12.55 -1.94
CA ASP A 8 -11.44 -11.28 -1.21
C ASP A 8 -12.04 -11.35 0.21
N ASN A 9 -13.16 -12.08 0.40
CA ASN A 9 -13.77 -12.21 1.72
C ASN A 9 -12.89 -13.03 2.66
N GLN A 10 -12.27 -14.10 2.15
CA GLN A 10 -11.36 -14.92 2.94
C GLN A 10 -10.10 -14.13 3.33
N ILE A 11 -9.57 -13.31 2.42
CA ILE A 11 -8.43 -12.42 2.69
C ILE A 11 -8.79 -11.44 3.80
N ARG A 12 -9.94 -10.77 3.70
CA ARG A 12 -10.41 -9.83 4.74
C ARG A 12 -10.63 -10.51 6.09
N ALA A 13 -11.17 -11.73 6.10
CA ALA A 13 -11.47 -12.44 7.34
C ALA A 13 -10.22 -12.92 8.08
N SER A 14 -9.12 -13.22 7.37
CA SER A 14 -7.93 -13.85 7.96
C SER A 14 -6.67 -12.98 7.86
N TYR A 15 -6.33 -12.56 6.65
CA TYR A 15 -5.06 -11.88 6.37
C TYR A 15 -5.03 -10.45 6.91
N TYR A 16 -6.18 -9.78 7.02
CA TYR A 16 -6.24 -8.43 7.58
C TYR A 16 -5.84 -8.42 9.07
N ALA A 17 -6.36 -9.38 9.85
CA ALA A 17 -6.00 -9.50 11.26
C ALA A 17 -4.51 -9.84 11.44
N GLU A 18 -3.98 -10.76 10.62
CA GLU A 18 -2.55 -11.11 10.60
C GLU A 18 -1.68 -9.88 10.29
N THR A 19 -2.06 -9.12 9.26
CA THR A 19 -1.33 -7.93 8.80
C THR A 19 -1.39 -6.80 9.83
N GLU A 20 -2.56 -6.57 10.44
CA GLU A 20 -2.72 -5.59 11.51
C GLU A 20 -1.82 -5.92 12.70
N GLN A 21 -1.81 -7.18 13.14
CA GLN A 21 -0.99 -7.59 14.27
C GLN A 21 0.51 -7.46 13.96
N LEU A 22 0.94 -7.91 12.78
CA LEU A 22 2.33 -7.75 12.32
C LEU A 22 2.77 -6.28 12.37
N LEU A 23 1.94 -5.37 11.83
CA LEU A 23 2.26 -3.95 11.81
C LEU A 23 2.31 -3.36 13.23
N LYS A 24 1.40 -3.75 14.12
CA LYS A 24 1.45 -3.33 15.53
C LYS A 24 2.73 -3.81 16.21
N ASP A 25 3.11 -5.07 16.02
CA ASP A 25 4.29 -5.66 16.65
C ASP A 25 5.59 -4.99 16.17
N VAL A 26 5.70 -4.74 14.86
CA VAL A 26 6.90 -4.15 14.25
C VAL A 26 7.02 -2.64 14.52
N THR A 27 5.90 -1.93 14.53
CA THR A 27 5.91 -0.45 14.57
C THR A 27 5.52 0.16 15.91
N GLY A 28 4.90 -0.61 16.80
CA GLY A 28 4.28 -0.12 18.03
C GLY A 28 3.02 0.72 17.79
N ALA A 29 2.40 0.62 16.61
CA ALA A 29 1.22 1.42 16.28
C ALA A 29 0.05 1.12 17.22
N ARG A 30 -0.59 2.18 17.74
CA ARG A 30 -1.84 2.06 18.53
C ARG A 30 -3.04 1.68 17.67
N LYS A 31 -3.03 2.11 16.40
CA LYS A 31 -4.12 1.90 15.45
C LYS A 31 -3.53 1.59 14.08
N VAL A 32 -4.09 0.60 13.41
CA VAL A 32 -3.83 0.27 12.01
C VAL A 32 -5.17 0.36 11.29
N PHE A 33 -5.16 0.95 10.10
CA PHE A 33 -6.32 1.01 9.23
C PHE A 33 -5.90 0.48 7.86
N ILE A 34 -6.57 -0.57 7.39
CA ILE A 34 -6.26 -1.19 6.09
C ILE A 34 -7.03 -0.44 5.02
N LEU A 35 -6.29 0.24 4.14
CA LEU A 35 -6.85 1.06 3.06
C LEU A 35 -7.50 0.18 1.99
N ASP A 36 -6.70 -0.75 1.45
CA ASP A 36 -7.09 -1.72 0.44
C ASP A 36 -6.08 -2.87 0.46
N HIS A 37 -6.35 -3.87 -0.39
CA HIS A 37 -5.33 -4.82 -0.81
C HIS A 37 -5.42 -4.99 -2.33
N THR A 38 -4.30 -5.36 -2.93
CA THR A 38 -4.23 -5.66 -4.36
C THR A 38 -3.50 -6.98 -4.56
N ILE A 39 -4.06 -7.84 -5.41
CA ILE A 39 -3.38 -9.04 -5.90
C ILE A 39 -2.81 -8.73 -7.29
N CYS A 40 -1.51 -8.92 -7.44
CA CYS A 40 -0.79 -8.66 -8.69
C CYS A 40 -0.46 -9.98 -9.40
N HIS A 41 -0.62 -9.98 -10.73
CA HIS A 41 -0.31 -11.12 -11.59
C HIS A 41 0.69 -10.70 -12.69
N GLN A 42 1.57 -11.60 -13.09
CA GLN A 42 2.53 -11.34 -14.17
C GLN A 42 1.85 -11.17 -15.54
N SER A 43 0.73 -11.86 -15.78
CA SER A 43 -0.07 -11.76 -17.00
C SER A 43 -1.48 -11.25 -16.64
N PRO A 44 -1.70 -9.93 -16.57
CA PRO A 44 -3.02 -9.36 -16.32
C PRO A 44 -3.92 -9.69 -17.52
N GLY A 45 -4.94 -10.52 -17.32
CA GLY A 45 -5.87 -10.86 -18.40
C GLY A 45 -6.93 -11.92 -18.07
N ALA A 46 -6.58 -12.96 -17.31
CA ALA A 46 -7.51 -14.07 -17.03
C ALA A 46 -8.20 -13.98 -15.65
N ASP A 47 -7.51 -13.48 -14.62
CA ASP A 47 -7.92 -13.66 -13.21
C ASP A 47 -8.26 -12.33 -12.50
N GLY A 48 -8.44 -11.23 -13.23
CA GLY A 48 -8.83 -9.92 -12.66
C GLY A 48 -7.76 -9.17 -11.84
N GLY A 49 -6.55 -9.73 -11.69
CA GLY A 49 -5.44 -9.08 -10.99
C GLY A 49 -4.76 -7.94 -11.76
N LYS A 50 -4.11 -7.03 -11.02
CA LYS A 50 -3.37 -5.90 -11.62
C LYS A 50 -2.00 -6.32 -12.14
N ALA A 51 -1.52 -5.59 -13.16
CA ALA A 51 -0.16 -5.70 -13.66
C ALA A 51 0.88 -5.32 -12.60
N LEU A 52 2.05 -5.95 -12.63
CA LEU A 52 3.18 -5.52 -11.81
C LEU A 52 3.69 -4.14 -12.28
N PRO A 53 3.91 -3.18 -11.36
CA PRO A 53 4.55 -1.92 -11.69
C PRO A 53 5.94 -2.15 -12.31
N GLN A 54 6.22 -1.46 -13.41
CA GLN A 54 7.46 -1.61 -14.18
C GLN A 54 8.45 -0.45 -13.98
N ARG A 55 8.06 0.58 -13.22
CA ARG A 55 8.86 1.77 -12.96
C ARG A 55 9.15 1.90 -11.47
N VAL A 56 10.32 2.43 -11.15
CA VAL A 56 10.64 2.85 -9.78
C VAL A 56 9.75 4.04 -9.44
N HIS A 57 9.09 3.98 -8.29
CA HIS A 57 8.22 5.02 -7.79
C HIS A 57 8.15 4.93 -6.26
N ILE A 58 7.63 5.99 -5.66
CA ILE A 58 7.12 6.02 -4.29
C ILE A 58 5.61 6.12 -4.43
N ASP A 59 4.83 5.33 -3.69
CA ASP A 59 3.39 5.25 -3.91
C ASP A 59 2.61 6.53 -3.57
N GLN A 60 3.14 7.37 -2.68
CA GLN A 60 2.47 8.56 -2.17
C GLN A 60 3.49 9.66 -1.89
N SER A 61 3.22 10.87 -2.37
CA SER A 61 3.92 12.05 -1.88
C SER A 61 3.61 12.29 -0.38
N TYR A 62 4.37 13.20 0.25
CA TYR A 62 4.09 13.61 1.63
C TYR A 62 2.68 14.19 1.82
N SER A 63 2.22 15.01 0.87
CA SER A 63 0.90 15.64 0.94
C SER A 63 -0.21 14.61 0.71
N ALA A 64 -0.02 13.74 -0.29
CA ALA A 64 -0.93 12.66 -0.61
C ALA A 64 -1.10 11.71 0.58
N ALA A 65 0.01 11.32 1.22
CA ALA A 65 -0.02 10.43 2.38
C ALA A 65 -0.85 11.00 3.54
N LEU A 66 -0.71 12.29 3.85
CA LEU A 66 -1.51 12.93 4.91
C LEU A 66 -2.99 13.07 4.52
N SER A 67 -3.28 13.35 3.25
CA SER A 67 -4.66 13.47 2.74
C SER A 67 -5.48 12.18 2.88
N ARG A 68 -4.82 11.01 2.98
CA ARG A 68 -5.50 9.73 3.18
C ARG A 68 -6.24 9.65 4.51
N VAL A 69 -5.78 10.36 5.54
CA VAL A 69 -6.40 10.35 6.87
C VAL A 69 -7.82 10.92 6.84
N PRO A 70 -8.06 12.19 6.44
CA PRO A 70 -9.42 12.73 6.38
C PRO A 70 -10.30 12.04 5.35
N HIS A 71 -9.71 11.44 4.30
CA HIS A 71 -10.48 10.69 3.31
C HIS A 71 -11.07 9.38 3.87
N HIS A 72 -10.31 8.64 4.68
CA HIS A 72 -10.71 7.31 5.18
C HIS A 72 -11.27 7.33 6.60
N LEU A 73 -10.84 8.29 7.42
CA LEU A 73 -11.18 8.40 8.83
C LEU A 73 -11.62 9.84 9.17
N PRO A 74 -12.65 10.39 8.49
CA PRO A 74 -13.03 11.79 8.61
C PRO A 74 -13.34 12.20 10.06
N ASP A 75 -14.04 11.35 10.80
CA ASP A 75 -14.47 11.63 12.17
C ASP A 75 -13.31 11.69 13.18
N GLU A 76 -12.18 11.05 12.86
CA GLU A 76 -11.00 10.99 13.74
C GLU A 76 -9.84 11.85 13.22
N ALA A 77 -9.99 12.45 12.03
CA ALA A 77 -8.89 13.05 11.27
C ALA A 77 -8.17 14.15 12.05
N GLU A 78 -8.92 15.03 12.72
CA GLU A 78 -8.36 16.14 13.49
C GLU A 78 -7.43 15.64 14.63
N HIS A 79 -7.77 14.52 15.25
CA HIS A 79 -6.95 13.91 16.30
C HIS A 79 -5.76 13.15 15.72
N LEU A 80 -5.98 12.34 14.68
CA LEU A 80 -4.95 11.50 14.08
C LEU A 80 -3.84 12.34 13.43
N LEU A 81 -4.17 13.46 12.79
CA LEU A 81 -3.20 14.36 12.15
C LEU A 81 -2.31 15.11 13.17
N LYS A 82 -2.69 15.14 14.45
CA LYS A 82 -1.83 15.65 15.54
C LYS A 82 -0.81 14.60 16.01
N CYS A 83 -0.95 13.36 15.56
CA CYS A 83 -0.07 12.24 15.90
C CYS A 83 0.85 11.88 14.73
N ARG A 84 1.77 10.93 14.95
CA ARG A 84 2.57 10.37 13.87
C ARG A 84 1.72 9.42 13.03
N VAL A 85 1.60 9.72 11.74
CA VAL A 85 0.94 8.88 10.73
C VAL A 85 2.00 8.29 9.79
N ARG A 86 1.77 7.05 9.32
CA ARG A 86 2.58 6.40 8.29
C ARG A 86 1.65 5.59 7.38
N ILE A 87 1.97 5.55 6.09
CA ILE A 87 1.42 4.56 5.16
C ILE A 87 2.50 3.49 4.97
N ILE A 88 2.12 2.24 5.15
CA ILE A 88 3.04 1.10 5.06
C ILE A 88 2.38 0.07 4.16
N ASN A 89 3.07 -0.30 3.07
CA ASN A 89 2.68 -1.41 2.23
C ASN A 89 3.28 -2.71 2.77
N VAL A 90 2.46 -3.75 2.89
CA VAL A 90 2.91 -5.09 3.23
C VAL A 90 2.87 -5.94 1.97
N TRP A 91 4.04 -6.39 1.53
CA TRP A 91 4.18 -7.24 0.34
C TRP A 91 4.47 -8.69 0.74
N ARG A 92 3.71 -9.63 0.17
CA ARG A 92 3.85 -11.06 0.42
C ARG A 92 3.86 -11.83 -0.89
N PRO A 93 4.89 -12.65 -1.18
CA PRO A 93 4.86 -13.55 -2.32
C PRO A 93 3.85 -14.68 -2.04
N ILE A 94 2.87 -14.85 -2.94
CA ILE A 94 1.85 -15.92 -2.84
C ILE A 94 2.39 -17.26 -3.38
N LYS A 95 3.31 -17.18 -4.34
CA LYS A 95 4.05 -18.30 -4.93
C LYS A 95 5.53 -17.91 -5.03
N LYS A 96 6.40 -18.90 -5.26
CA LYS A 96 7.83 -18.64 -5.49
C LYS A 96 7.99 -17.65 -6.65
N ILE A 97 8.79 -16.62 -6.44
CA ILE A 97 9.08 -15.61 -7.45
C ILE A 97 10.32 -16.03 -8.23
N GLU A 98 10.18 -16.17 -9.54
CA GLU A 98 11.27 -16.56 -10.45
C GLU A 98 11.67 -15.45 -11.41
N ARG A 99 10.83 -14.40 -11.55
CA ARG A 99 11.08 -13.22 -12.37
C ARG A 99 10.42 -12.00 -11.74
N ASP A 100 11.03 -10.83 -11.91
CA ASP A 100 10.52 -9.52 -11.46
C ASP A 100 10.26 -9.45 -9.92
N PRO A 101 11.26 -9.74 -9.06
CA PRO A 101 11.09 -9.65 -7.61
C PRO A 101 10.89 -8.21 -7.15
N LEU A 102 10.26 -8.04 -5.98
CA LEU A 102 10.22 -6.74 -5.32
C LEU A 102 11.64 -6.27 -5.02
N ALA A 103 11.97 -5.08 -5.51
CA ALA A 103 13.19 -4.36 -5.17
C ALA A 103 12.81 -3.06 -4.46
N VAL A 104 13.57 -2.70 -3.44
CA VAL A 104 13.40 -1.45 -2.69
C VAL A 104 14.74 -0.73 -2.60
N ALA A 105 14.70 0.60 -2.64
CA ALA A 105 15.85 1.45 -2.31
C ALA A 105 15.67 2.01 -0.90
N GLU A 106 16.77 2.15 -0.18
CA GLU A 106 16.76 2.78 1.14
C GLU A 106 16.47 4.28 0.97
N ALA A 107 15.51 4.83 1.73
CA ALA A 107 15.03 6.19 1.51
C ALA A 107 16.15 7.23 1.62
N GLY A 108 17.10 7.08 2.55
CA GLY A 108 18.24 7.98 2.72
C GLY A 108 19.23 7.98 1.56
N SER A 109 19.20 6.95 0.70
CA SER A 109 20.06 6.86 -0.49
C SER A 109 19.55 7.66 -1.69
N VAL A 110 18.31 8.16 -1.63
CA VAL A 110 17.68 8.95 -2.70
C VAL A 110 17.48 10.38 -2.22
N PRO A 111 18.20 11.38 -2.75
CA PRO A 111 18.00 12.77 -2.38
C PRO A 111 16.61 13.27 -2.76
N ASP A 112 15.99 14.09 -1.91
CA ASP A 112 14.68 14.71 -2.18
C ASP A 112 14.64 15.48 -3.51
N ALA A 113 15.77 16.08 -3.92
CA ALA A 113 15.90 16.78 -5.21
C ALA A 113 15.72 15.87 -6.44
N ASN A 114 15.81 14.55 -6.27
CA ASN A 114 15.60 13.57 -7.32
C ASN A 114 14.15 13.05 -7.35
N LEU A 115 13.31 13.45 -6.39
CA LEU A 115 11.90 13.10 -6.37
C LEU A 115 11.14 13.99 -7.35
N VAL A 116 10.40 13.37 -8.25
CA VAL A 116 9.58 14.07 -9.25
C VAL A 116 8.13 13.72 -8.98
N VAL A 117 7.39 14.69 -8.46
CA VAL A 117 5.95 14.55 -8.21
C VAL A 117 5.24 14.25 -9.52
N THR A 118 4.47 13.17 -9.53
CA THR A 118 3.64 12.80 -10.68
C THR A 118 2.17 12.87 -10.28
N GLU A 119 1.43 13.77 -10.94
CA GLU A 119 -0.01 13.90 -10.71
C GLU A 119 -0.77 12.68 -11.27
N LEU A 120 -1.70 12.17 -10.47
CA LEU A 120 -2.65 11.13 -10.83
C LEU A 120 -4.03 11.78 -10.92
N VAL A 121 -4.43 12.14 -12.15
CA VAL A 121 -5.70 12.80 -12.44
C VAL A 121 -6.76 11.78 -12.81
N TYR A 122 -7.75 11.62 -11.94
CA TYR A 122 -8.97 10.84 -12.17
C TYR A 122 -10.17 11.77 -12.36
N PRO A 123 -11.27 11.34 -12.99
CA PRO A 123 -12.43 12.19 -13.25
C PRO A 123 -13.01 12.88 -12.00
N ASP A 124 -12.91 12.23 -10.85
CA ASP A 124 -13.48 12.63 -9.56
C ASP A 124 -12.42 12.90 -8.48
N LYS A 125 -11.13 12.67 -8.78
CA LYS A 125 -10.07 12.70 -7.78
C LYS A 125 -8.74 13.18 -8.33
N TRP A 126 -8.09 13.99 -7.50
CA TRP A 126 -6.71 14.41 -7.68
C TRP A 126 -5.85 13.68 -6.67
N GLY A 127 -4.77 13.05 -7.13
CA GLY A 127 -3.76 12.45 -6.29
C GLY A 127 -2.37 12.74 -6.85
N GLU A 128 -1.34 12.43 -6.09
CA GLU A 128 0.05 12.55 -6.53
C GLU A 128 0.91 11.48 -5.89
N THR A 129 1.95 11.08 -6.62
CA THR A 129 2.90 10.03 -6.27
C THR A 129 4.31 10.57 -6.35
#